data_AF-A0A2S8BJ07-F1
#
_entry.id   AF-A0A2S8BJ07-F1
#
_cell.length_a   1.000
_cell.length_b   1.000
_cell.length_c   1.000
_cell.angle_alpha   90.00
_cell.angle_beta   90.00
_cell.angle_gamma   90.00
#
_symmetry.space_group_name_H-M   'P 1'
#
loop_
_entity.id
_entity.type
_entity.pdbx_description
1 polymer ?
#
loop_
_entity_poly.entity_id
_entity_poly.type
_entity_poly.pdbx_seq_one_letter_code
_entity_poly.pdbx_strand_id
1 'polypeptide(L)'
;MAGVARFVGKVPHADPGSVWAVMYPGDIELYRLDPPLRGYSMVAAAQSMWAMRVLLATDPPELADDPVCTHLFGITGGEGLQIEWGEELFRAGGRTPQRALAEAGYWLR
;
A
#
# COMPACT_ATOMS: atom_id res chain seq x y z
N MET A 1 -8.36 -4.43 18.85
CA MET A 1 -8.30 -5.60 17.95
C MET A 1 -7.67 -5.12 16.66
N ALA A 2 -6.57 -5.72 16.22
CA ALA A 2 -6.03 -5.42 14.90
C ALA A 2 -6.92 -6.07 13.82
N GLY A 3 -6.93 -5.49 12.63
CA GLY A 3 -7.66 -6.01 11.48
C GLY A 3 -6.89 -7.10 10.73
N VAL A 4 -7.56 -7.76 9.81
CA VAL A 4 -6.99 -8.74 8.88
C VAL A 4 -6.90 -8.11 7.50
N ALA A 5 -5.73 -8.23 6.86
CA ALA A 5 -5.55 -7.97 5.45
C ALA A 5 -5.30 -9.29 4.71
N ARG A 6 -6.17 -9.64 3.77
CA ARG A 6 -6.00 -10.80 2.89
C ARG A 6 -5.57 -10.36 1.51
N PHE A 7 -4.46 -10.90 1.03
CA PHE A 7 -4.01 -10.67 -0.35
C PHE A 7 -5.02 -11.25 -1.35
N VAL A 8 -5.41 -10.45 -2.34
CA VAL A 8 -6.38 -10.82 -3.39
C VAL A 8 -5.66 -11.10 -4.70
N GLY A 9 -4.65 -10.30 -5.04
CA GLY A 9 -3.92 -10.43 -6.29
C GLY A 9 -3.05 -9.22 -6.59
N LYS A 10 -2.39 -9.27 -7.75
CA LYS A 10 -1.59 -8.18 -8.31
C LYS A 10 -2.19 -7.76 -9.65
N VAL A 11 -2.23 -6.47 -9.90
CA VAL A 11 -2.56 -5.92 -11.22
C VAL A 11 -1.32 -5.19 -11.75
N PRO A 12 -0.86 -5.50 -12.97
CA PRO A 12 0.16 -4.69 -13.61
C PRO A 12 -0.37 -3.28 -13.74
N HIS A 13 0.49 -2.29 -13.54
CA HIS A 13 0.10 -0.93 -13.89
C HIS A 13 0.07 -0.81 -15.42
N ALA A 14 -1.11 -1.05 -15.98
CA ALA A 14 -1.29 -1.43 -17.39
C ALA A 14 -1.21 -0.26 -18.38
N ASP A 15 -1.15 0.99 -17.90
CA ASP A 15 -1.04 2.17 -18.75
C ASP A 15 0.30 2.88 -18.56
N PRO A 16 1.35 2.49 -19.33
CA PRO A 16 2.67 3.12 -19.27
C PRO A 16 2.67 4.60 -19.69
N GLY A 17 1.58 5.13 -20.23
CA GLY A 17 1.41 6.55 -20.54
C GLY A 17 0.76 7.37 -19.42
N SER A 18 0.23 6.74 -18.38
CA SER A 18 -0.45 7.44 -17.28
C SER A 18 0.54 8.04 -16.28
N VAL A 19 0.18 9.21 -15.73
CA VAL A 19 0.95 9.84 -14.62
C VAL A 19 1.08 8.91 -13.42
N TRP A 20 0.08 8.05 -13.19
CA TRP A 20 0.09 7.08 -12.11
C TRP A 20 1.15 6.00 -12.30
N ALA A 21 1.45 5.59 -13.54
CA ALA A 21 2.49 4.60 -13.83
C ALA A 21 3.90 5.13 -13.58
N VAL A 22 4.09 6.44 -13.75
CA VAL A 22 5.35 7.11 -13.38
C VAL A 22 5.47 7.27 -11.87
N MET A 23 4.38 7.62 -11.18
CA MET A 23 4.39 7.83 -9.73
C MET A 23 4.49 6.53 -8.93
N TYR A 24 3.85 5.46 -9.40
CA TYR A 24 3.78 4.17 -8.73
C TYR A 24 4.26 3.04 -9.64
N PRO A 25 5.57 2.95 -9.93
CA PRO A 25 6.09 1.94 -10.83
C PRO A 25 5.90 0.53 -10.26
N GLY A 26 5.58 -0.43 -11.14
CA GLY A 26 5.46 -1.85 -10.82
C GLY A 26 4.01 -2.33 -10.66
N ASP A 27 3.86 -3.51 -10.06
CA ASP A 27 2.55 -4.11 -9.82
C ASP A 27 1.87 -3.47 -8.60
N ILE A 28 0.56 -3.27 -8.70
CA ILE A 28 -0.28 -2.83 -7.59
C ILE A 28 -0.85 -4.07 -6.90
N GLU A 29 -0.63 -4.19 -5.60
CA GLU A 29 -1.16 -5.29 -4.80
C GLU A 29 -2.55 -4.96 -4.27
N LEU A 30 -3.49 -5.91 -4.34
CA LEU A 30 -4.86 -5.73 -3.88
C LEU A 30 -5.08 -6.52 -2.60
N TYR A 31 -5.69 -5.88 -1.61
CA TYR A 31 -5.98 -6.48 -0.32
C TYR A 31 -7.45 -6.32 0.06
N ARG A 32 -8.06 -7.36 0.62
CA ARG A 32 -9.35 -7.27 1.33
C ARG A 32 -9.08 -7.06 2.82
N LEU A 33 -9.73 -6.07 3.40
CA LEU A 33 -9.58 -5.67 4.80
C LEU A 33 -10.82 -6.03 5.62
N ASP A 34 -10.59 -6.50 6.84
CA ASP A 34 -11.62 -6.72 7.86
C ASP A 34 -11.09 -6.29 9.24
N PRO A 35 -11.59 -5.19 9.84
CA PRO A 35 -12.69 -4.34 9.36
C PRO A 35 -12.29 -3.44 8.16
N PRO A 36 -13.25 -2.75 7.50
CA PRO A 36 -12.94 -1.80 6.43
C PRO A 36 -12.09 -0.60 6.91
N LEU A 37 -11.09 -0.20 6.11
CA LEU A 37 -10.28 1.00 6.36
C LEU A 37 -10.99 2.22 5.79
N ARG A 38 -11.42 3.15 6.67
CA ARG A 38 -12.17 4.36 6.29
C ARG A 38 -13.38 4.06 5.37
N GLY A 39 -14.05 2.92 5.60
CA GLY A 39 -15.21 2.48 4.79
C GLY A 39 -14.85 1.58 3.60
N TYR A 40 -13.58 1.45 3.24
CA TYR A 40 -13.13 0.59 2.14
C TYR A 40 -12.75 -0.81 2.64
N SER A 41 -13.49 -1.82 2.19
CA SER A 41 -13.20 -3.23 2.48
C SER A 41 -12.14 -3.81 1.54
N MET A 42 -11.75 -3.08 0.49
CA MET A 42 -10.66 -3.41 -0.41
C MET A 42 -9.77 -2.21 -0.64
N VAL A 43 -8.46 -2.45 -0.67
CA VAL A 43 -7.45 -1.41 -0.90
C VAL A 43 -6.43 -1.86 -1.95
N ALA A 44 -5.93 -0.89 -2.69
CA ALA A 44 -4.78 -1.02 -3.56
C ALA A 44 -3.55 -0.49 -2.83
N ALA A 45 -2.50 -1.31 -2.74
CA ALA A 45 -1.20 -0.94 -2.24
C ALA A 45 -0.28 -0.66 -3.43
N ALA A 46 -0.02 0.63 -3.66
CA ALA A 46 0.85 1.10 -4.72
C ALA A 46 2.18 1.57 -4.12
N GLN A 47 3.30 1.32 -4.81
CA GLN A 47 4.62 1.65 -4.30
C GLN A 47 5.23 2.78 -5.13
N SER A 48 5.77 3.81 -4.47
CA SER A 48 6.72 4.72 -5.09
C SER A 48 8.14 4.40 -4.63
N MET A 49 9.14 4.74 -5.46
CA MET A 49 10.54 4.49 -5.15
C MET A 49 11.09 5.56 -4.18
N TRP A 50 12.12 5.20 -3.41
CA TRP A 50 12.99 6.15 -2.69
C TRP A 50 12.35 6.93 -1.54
N ALA A 51 11.48 6.33 -0.74
CA ALA A 51 11.13 6.88 0.58
C ALA A 51 12.01 6.25 1.65
N MET A 52 13.14 6.89 1.97
CA MET A 52 13.97 6.53 3.12
C MET A 52 13.82 7.59 4.21
N ARG A 53 13.60 7.17 5.45
CA ARG A 53 13.76 8.05 6.61
C ARG A 53 15.23 8.16 6.97
N VAL A 54 15.60 9.24 7.64
CA VAL A 54 16.91 9.36 8.27
C VAL A 54 16.96 8.33 9.40
N LEU A 55 17.84 7.34 9.26
CA LEU A 55 18.17 6.38 10.31
C LEU A 55 19.44 6.85 11.02
N LEU A 56 19.45 6.79 12.34
CA LEU A 56 20.64 7.04 13.15
C LEU A 56 21.47 5.76 13.21
N ALA A 57 22.80 5.90 13.36
CA ALA A 57 23.70 4.77 13.52
C ALA A 57 23.41 3.91 14.77
N THR A 58 22.62 4.46 15.71
CA THR A 58 22.16 3.79 16.93
C THR A 58 20.83 3.06 16.76
N ASP A 59 20.14 3.24 15.64
CA ASP A 59 18.85 2.61 15.41
C ASP A 59 19.02 1.10 15.17
N PRO A 60 18.16 0.25 15.78
CA PRO A 60 18.20 -1.18 15.55
C PRO A 60 18.02 -1.54 14.06
N PRO A 61 18.74 -2.56 13.52
CA PRO A 61 18.64 -2.97 12.12
C PRO A 61 17.22 -3.33 11.68
N GLU A 62 16.37 -3.83 12.58
CA GLU A 62 14.95 -4.11 12.33
C GLU A 62 14.10 -2.86 12.05
N LEU A 63 14.61 -1.67 12.39
CA LEU A 63 14.02 -0.39 11.98
C LEU A 63 14.43 0.02 10.56
N ALA A 64 15.31 -0.73 9.88
CA ALA A 64 15.71 -0.43 8.53
C ALA A 64 14.49 -0.30 7.60
N ASP A 65 14.53 0.76 6.82
CA ASP A 65 13.50 1.09 5.85
C ASP A 65 13.71 0.28 4.57
N ASP A 66 12.59 -0.18 4.02
CA ASP A 66 12.57 -0.66 2.64
C ASP A 66 12.79 0.54 1.69
N PRO A 67 13.41 0.38 0.52
CA PRO A 67 13.70 1.49 -0.40
C PRO A 67 12.45 1.98 -1.17
N VAL A 68 11.27 1.93 -0.55
CA VAL A 68 9.95 2.17 -1.14
C VAL A 68 9.04 2.93 -0.19
N CYS A 69 8.09 3.68 -0.74
CA CYS A 69 6.93 4.20 -0.03
C CYS A 69 5.71 3.38 -0.44
N THR A 70 4.93 2.87 0.50
CA THR A 70 3.62 2.30 0.18
C THR A 70 2.51 3.31 0.42
N HIS A 71 1.61 3.39 -0.54
CA HIS A 71 0.40 4.20 -0.53
C HIS A 71 -0.81 3.26 -0.62
N LEU A 72 -1.79 3.43 0.27
CA LEU A 72 -3.04 2.68 0.26
C LEU A 72 -4.17 3.56 -0.30
N PHE A 73 -4.82 3.07 -1.34
CA PHE A 73 -5.98 3.70 -1.98
C PHE A 73 -7.21 2.81 -1.84
N GLY A 74 -8.39 3.42 -1.75
CA GLY A 74 -9.65 2.70 -1.75
C GLY A 74 -9.92 2.04 -3.11
N ILE A 75 -10.57 0.89 -3.09
CA ILE A 75 -11.11 0.26 -4.31
C ILE A 75 -12.63 0.31 -4.26
N THR A 76 -13.23 0.80 -5.34
CA THR A 76 -14.67 0.91 -5.57
C THR A 76 -15.07 0.14 -6.83
N GLY A 77 -16.33 0.28 -7.27
CA GLY A 77 -16.78 -0.24 -8.56
C GLY A 77 -17.18 -1.73 -8.59
N GLY A 78 -17.34 -2.38 -7.43
CA GLY A 78 -17.81 -3.76 -7.35
C GLY A 78 -16.87 -4.74 -8.07
N GLU A 79 -17.37 -5.46 -9.07
CA GLU A 79 -16.58 -6.39 -9.88
C GLU A 79 -15.56 -5.67 -10.79
N GLY A 80 -15.76 -4.38 -11.07
CA GLY A 80 -14.88 -3.59 -11.94
C GLY A 80 -13.59 -3.09 -11.29
N LEU A 81 -13.45 -3.22 -9.96
CA LEU A 81 -12.25 -2.89 -9.16
C LEU A 81 -11.57 -1.57 -9.57
N GLN A 82 -12.26 -0.46 -9.38
CA GLN A 82 -11.75 0.87 -9.70
C GLN A 82 -10.96 1.45 -8.52
N ILE A 83 -9.70 1.81 -8.73
CA ILE A 83 -8.87 2.45 -7.70
C ILE A 83 -9.26 3.93 -7.60
N GLU A 84 -9.58 4.39 -6.40
CA GLU A 84 -9.86 5.78 -6.10
C GLU A 84 -8.57 6.55 -5.81
N TRP A 85 -7.86 6.92 -6.88
CA TRP A 85 -6.56 7.62 -6.79
C TRP A 85 -6.63 9.01 -6.12
N GLY A 86 -7.82 9.61 -6.04
CA GLY A 86 -8.03 10.95 -5.50
C GLY A 86 -7.96 11.02 -3.97
N GLU A 87 -8.11 9.89 -3.27
CA GLU A 87 -8.09 9.82 -1.81
C GLU A 87 -7.06 8.78 -1.32
N GLU A 88 -5.94 9.28 -0.78
CA GLU A 88 -4.97 8.44 -0.09
C GLU A 88 -5.47 8.11 1.32
N LEU A 89 -5.72 6.82 1.57
CA LEU A 89 -6.23 6.35 2.86
C LEU A 89 -5.10 6.28 3.91
N PHE A 90 -3.90 5.90 3.47
CA PHE A 90 -2.73 5.72 4.31
C PHE A 90 -1.44 5.77 3.49
N ARG A 91 -0.35 6.20 4.14
CA ARG A 91 1.00 6.25 3.55
C ARG A 91 2.02 5.79 4.57
N ALA A 92 2.93 4.92 4.15
CA ALA A 92 4.09 4.51 4.94
C ALA A 92 5.36 4.58 4.09
N GLY A 93 6.20 5.58 4.39
CA GLY A 93 7.54 5.68 3.83
C GLY A 93 8.47 4.65 4.47
N GLY A 94 9.32 4.03 3.66
CA GLY A 94 10.27 3.04 4.13
C GLY A 94 9.67 1.66 4.38
N ARG A 95 8.50 1.38 3.79
CA ARG A 95 7.70 0.19 4.13
C ARG A 95 7.10 -0.45 2.89
N THR A 96 7.35 -1.74 2.73
CA THR A 96 6.61 -2.63 1.81
C THR A 96 5.11 -2.69 2.17
N PRO A 97 4.24 -3.18 1.25
CA PRO A 97 2.80 -3.31 1.50
C PRO A 97 2.46 -4.04 2.79
N GLN A 98 3.14 -5.16 3.07
CA GLN A 98 2.97 -5.90 4.32
C GLN A 98 3.20 -5.03 5.56
N ARG A 99 4.33 -4.31 5.60
CA ARG A 99 4.70 -3.50 6.77
C ARG A 99 3.80 -2.26 6.88
N ALA A 100 3.40 -1.68 5.74
CA ALA A 100 2.46 -0.56 5.71
C ALA A 100 1.08 -0.96 6.25
N LEU A 101 0.57 -2.15 5.88
CA LEU A 101 -0.67 -2.71 6.42
C LEU A 101 -0.56 -2.96 7.93
N ALA A 102 0.58 -3.49 8.39
CA ALA A 102 0.84 -3.67 9.82
C ALA A 102 0.82 -2.34 10.59
N GLU A 103 1.43 -1.29 10.04
CA GLU A 103 1.37 0.06 10.61
C GLU A 103 -0.04 0.66 10.57
N ALA A 104 -0.85 0.33 9.56
CA ALA A 104 -2.27 0.67 9.49
C ALA A 104 -3.16 -0.19 10.43
N GLY A 105 -2.57 -1.11 11.20
CA GLY A 105 -3.27 -1.93 12.18
C GLY A 105 -3.83 -3.24 11.63
N TYR A 106 -3.33 -3.73 10.49
CA TYR A 106 -3.76 -4.98 9.86
C TYR A 106 -2.63 -6.01 9.82
N TRP A 107 -2.90 -7.25 10.23
CA TRP A 107 -1.96 -8.35 9.98
C TRP A 107 -2.33 -9.08 8.69
N LEU A 108 -1.31 -9.56 7.98
CA LEU A 108 -1.52 -10.38 6.80
C LEU A 108 -2.04 -11.79 7.14
N ARG A 109 -2.94 -12.29 6.30
CA ARG A 109 -3.47 -13.66 6.36
C ARG A 109 -3.46 -14.34 5.00
#